data_AF-A0A938AZK3-F1
#
_entry.id   AF-A0A938AZK3-F1
#
_cell.length_a   1.000
_cell.length_b   1.000
_cell.length_c   1.000
_cell.angle_alpha   90.00
_cell.angle_beta   90.00
_cell.angle_gamma   90.00
#
_symmetry.space_group_name_H-M   'P 1'
#
loop_
_entity.id
_entity.type
_entity.pdbx_description
1 polymer ?
#
loop_
_entity_poly.entity_id
_entity_poly.type
_entity_poly.pdbx_seq_one_letter_code
_entity_poly.pdbx_strand_id
1 'polypeptide(L)' 'MATVVRKGPGDTEEKLIAKFRKKIISEQLLNELKEREFYKPPSVRKKEKLAAIRRTRKRR' A
#
# COMPACT_ATOMS: atom_id res chain seq x y z
N MET A 1 7.54 -9.63 -2.78
CA MET A 1 6.31 -10.17 -3.40
C MET A 1 6.12 -9.48 -4.73
N ALA A 2 5.83 -10.22 -5.80
CA ALA A 2 5.58 -9.63 -7.11
C ALA A 2 4.07 -9.59 -7.38
N THR A 3 3.50 -8.39 -7.47
CA THR A 3 2.13 -8.20 -7.98
C THR A 3 2.10 -8.45 -9.47
N VAL A 4 1.47 -9.55 -9.89
CA VAL A 4 1.25 -9.85 -11.31
C VAL A 4 -0.21 -9.61 -11.68
N VAL A 5 -0.45 -8.91 -12.79
CA VAL A 5 -1.76 -8.73 -13.41
C VAL A 5 -1.64 -9.15 -14.87
N ARG A 6 -2.52 -10.04 -15.33
CA ARG A 6 -2.55 -10.54 -16.71
C ARG A 6 -3.70 -9.87 -17.48
N LYS A 7 -3.47 -9.57 -18.75
CA LYS A 7 -4.46 -8.98 -19.65
C LYS A 7 -5.49 -10.02 -20.06
N GLY A 8 -6.78 -9.68 -19.94
CA GLY A 8 -7.88 -10.51 -20.46
C GLY A 8 -8.28 -10.10 -21.88
N PRO A 9 -9.05 -10.96 -22.59
CA PRO A 9 -9.61 -10.60 -23.89
C PRO A 9 -10.58 -9.42 -23.73
N GLY A 10 -10.37 -8.34 -24.49
CA GLY A 10 -11.18 -7.12 -24.42
C GLY A 10 -10.75 -6.08 -23.37
N ASP A 11 -9.69 -6.33 -22.60
CA ASP A 11 -9.11 -5.29 -21.74
C ASP A 11 -8.29 -4.29 -22.56
N THR A 12 -8.60 -3.00 -22.39
CA THR A 12 -7.72 -1.91 -22.86
C THR A 12 -6.52 -1.77 -21.93
N GLU A 13 -5.43 -1.19 -22.43
CA GLU A 13 -4.19 -1.01 -21.66
C GLU A 13 -4.41 -0.13 -20.42
N GLU A 14 -5.23 0.91 -20.54
CA GLU A 14 -5.60 1.77 -19.42
C GLU A 14 -6.32 1.01 -18.30
N LYS A 15 -7.24 0.10 -18.65
CA LYS A 15 -7.94 -0.76 -17.68
C LYS A 15 -6.95 -1.70 -16.98
N LEU A 16 -5.94 -2.20 -17.69
CA LEU A 16 -4.90 -3.04 -17.12
C LEU A 16 -4.05 -2.26 -16.10
N ILE A 17 -3.63 -1.04 -16.43
CA ILE A 17 -2.89 -0.14 -15.53
C ILE A 17 -3.74 0.19 -14.30
N ALA A 18 -5.03 0.47 -14.47
CA ALA A 18 -5.94 0.74 -13.36
C ALA A 18 -6.10 -0.47 -12.43
N LYS A 19 -6.26 -1.68 -12.99
CA LYS A 19 -6.30 -2.94 -12.22
C LYS A 19 -5.01 -3.16 -11.43
N PHE A 20 -3.86 -2.90 -12.04
CA PHE A 20 -2.56 -2.99 -11.39
C PHE A 20 -2.41 -1.99 -10.23
N ARG A 21 -2.75 -0.72 -10.45
CA ARG A 21 -2.75 0.31 -9.40
C ARG A 21 -3.65 -0.08 -8.24
N LYS A 22 -4.87 -0.56 -8.51
CA LYS A 22 -5.79 -1.03 -7.46
C LYS A 22 -5.18 -2.17 -6.66
N LYS A 23 -4.53 -3.13 -7.31
CA LYS A 23 -3.86 -4.26 -6.64
C LYS A 23 -2.71 -3.81 -5.74
N ILE A 24 -1.88 -2.87 -6.19
CA ILE A 24 -0.80 -2.28 -5.37
C ILE A 24 -1.37 -1.61 -4.12
N ILE A 25 -2.45 -0.83 -4.29
CA ILE A 25 -3.09 -0.12 -3.18
C ILE A 25 -3.70 -1.10 -2.19
N SER A 26 -4.39 -2.15 -2.67
CA SER A 26 -5.00 -3.16 -1.79
C SER A 26 -3.96 -3.95 -1.00
N GLU A 27 -2.81 -4.23 -1.60
CA GLU A 27 -1.71 -4.94 -0.94
C GLU A 27 -0.88 -4.03 -0.03
N GLN A 28 -1.16 -2.72 0.03
CA GLN A 28 -0.40 -1.71 0.80
C GLN A 28 1.12 -1.74 0.56
N LEU A 29 1.55 -2.24 -0.61
CA LEU A 29 2.95 -2.52 -0.92
C LEU A 29 3.85 -1.29 -0.78
N LEU A 30 3.38 -0.13 -1.22
CA LEU A 30 4.14 1.13 -1.13
C LEU A 30 4.40 1.56 0.32
N ASN A 31 3.43 1.31 1.22
CA ASN A 31 3.58 1.64 2.63
C ASN A 31 4.59 0.69 3.29
N GLU A 32 4.50 -0.60 2.99
CA GLU A 32 5.42 -1.61 3.51
C GLU A 32 6.86 -1.35 3.07
N LEU A 33 7.07 -1.02 1.79
CA LEU A 33 8.39 -0.67 1.28
C LEU A 33 8.98 0.53 2.03
N LYS A 34 8.18 1.58 2.24
CA LYS A 34 8.62 2.78 2.98
C LYS A 34 8.91 2.50 4.46
N GLU A 35 8.15 1.62 5.10
CA GLU A 35 8.40 1.21 6.49
C GLU A 35 9.67 0.35 6.63
N ARG A 36 10.05 -0.37 5.57
CA ARG A 36 11.24 -1.23 5.52
C ARG A 36 12.49 -0.55 4.96
N GLU A 37 12.35 0.62 4.34
CA GLU A 37 13.46 1.39 3.77
C GLU A 37 14.56 1.64 4.80
N PHE A 38 14.19 1.90 6.05
CA PHE A 38 15.11 2.09 7.16
C PHE A 38 14.74 1.23 8.36
N TYR A 39 15.76 0.76 9.09
CA TYR A 39 15.51 0.11 10.38
C TYR A 39 14.91 1.12 11.36
N LYS A 40 13.80 0.71 11.99
CA LYS A 40 13.18 1.43 13.09
C LYS A 40 13.01 0.48 14.26
N PRO A 41 13.40 0.88 15.48
CA PRO A 41 13.12 0.11 16.68
C PRO A 41 11.61 -0.19 16.82
N PRO A 42 11.23 -1.32 17.44
CA PRO A 42 9.83 -1.70 17.60
C PRO A 42 9.00 -0.66 18.38
N SER A 43 9.63 0.05 19.31
CA SER A 43 9.02 1.15 20.07
C SER A 43 8.59 2.32 19.16
N VAL A 44 9.45 2.70 18.20
CA VAL A 44 9.17 3.76 17.23
C VAL A 44 8.04 3.34 16.29
N ARG A 45 8.08 2.10 15.78
CA ARG A 45 7.01 1.54 14.93
C ARG A 45 5.65 1.57 15.64
N LYS A 46 5.61 1.18 16.93
CA LYS A 46 4.37 1.21 17.74
C LYS A 46 3.86 2.64 17.93
N LYS A 47 4.75 3.61 18.19
CA LYS A 47 4.40 5.04 18.33
C LYS A 47 3.82 5.61 17.04
N GLU A 48 4.46 5.34 15.89
CA GLU A 48 3.99 5.79 14.57
C GLU A 48 2.61 5.20 14.22
N LYS A 49 2.41 3.90 14.46
CA LYS A 49 1.12 3.23 14.24
C LYS A 49 -0.01 3.86 15.07
N LEU A 50 0.23 4.13 16.36
CA LEU A 50 -0.74 4.79 17.22
C LEU A 50 -1.05 6.22 16.77
N ALA A 51 -0.03 6.97 16.33
CA ALA A 51 -0.20 8.32 15.79
C ALA A 51 -1.05 8.31 14.50
N ALA A 52 -0.83 7.34 13.61
CA ALA A 52 -1.64 7.18 12.39
C ALA A 52 -3.11 6.88 12.70
N ILE A 53 -3.38 5.99 13.67
CA ILE A 53 -4.75 5.69 14.13
C ILE A 53 -5.42 6.93 14.74
N ARG A 54 -4.70 7.71 15.55
CA ARG A 54 -5.25 8.96 16.11
C ARG A 54 -5.59 9.99 15.03
N ARG A 55 -4.72 10.15 14.02
CA ARG A 55 -4.97 11.08 12.89
C ARG A 55 -6.19 10.69 12.07
N THR A 56 -6.37 9.39 11.81
CA THR A 56 -7.55 8.90 11.06
C THR A 56 -8.84 9.06 11.85
N ARG A 57 -8.82 8.80 13.17
CA ARG A 57 -9.97 9.04 14.05
C ARG A 57 -10.38 10.51 14.15
N LYS A 58 -9.43 11.45 14.11
CA LYS A 58 -9.71 12.90 14.17
C LYS A 58 -10.30 13.45 12.86
N ARG A 59 -10.11 12.74 11.74
CA ARG A 59 -10.61 13.15 10.42
C ARG A 59 -12.01 12.60 10.11
N ARG A 60 -12.51 11.66 10.91
CA ARG A 60 -13.91 11.21 10.91
C ARG A 60 -14.70 12.10 11.85
#